data_AF-A0A9X2LP96-F1
#
_entry.id   AF-A0A9X2LP96-F1
#
_cell.length_a   1.000
_cell.length_b   1.000
_cell.length_c   1.000
_cell.angle_alpha   90.00
_cell.angle_beta   90.00
_cell.angle_gamma   90.00
#
_symmetry.space_group_name_H-M   'P 1'
#
loop_
_entity.id
_entity.type
_entity.pdbx_description
1 polymer ?
#
loop_
_entity_poly.entity_id
_entity_poly.type
_entity_poly.pdbx_seq_one_letter_code
_entity_poly.pdbx_strand_id
1 'polypeptide(L)' 'NKIENAIAEVFDLRPAAIIRDLDLLRPIYAQTAAYGHFGRELPDFTWERTDRVAALKKAAGA' A
#
# COMPACT_ATOMS: atom_id res chain seq x y z
N ASN A 1 -20.58 -3.83 5.26
CA ASN A 1 -19.64 -3.14 6.19
C ASN A 1 -19.06 -1.90 5.51
N LYS A 2 -19.01 -0.74 6.19
CA LYS A 2 -18.54 0.54 5.60
C LYS A 2 -17.06 0.49 5.17
N ILE A 3 -16.21 -0.07 6.03
CA ILE A 3 -14.74 -0.13 5.80
C ILE A 3 -14.41 -1.08 4.64
N GLU A 4 -15.00 -2.27 4.63
CA GLU A 4 -14.79 -3.27 3.58
C GLU A 4 -15.09 -2.73 2.17
N ASN A 5 -16.22 -2.03 2.02
CA ASN A 5 -16.59 -1.40 0.76
C ASN A 5 -15.59 -0.31 0.35
N ALA A 6 -15.15 0.52 1.30
CA ALA A 6 -14.16 1.56 1.03
C ALA A 6 -12.80 0.96 0.61
N ILE A 7 -12.41 -0.20 1.15
CA ILE A 7 -11.19 -0.91 0.72
C ILE A 7 -11.34 -1.35 -0.73
N ALA A 8 -12.46 -1.99 -1.09
CA ALA A 8 -12.71 -2.47 -2.46
C ALA A 8 -12.80 -1.32 -3.50
N GLU A 9 -13.23 -0.13 -3.07
CA GLU A 9 -13.27 1.07 -3.92
C GLU A 9 -11.88 1.69 -4.13
N VAL A 10 -11.07 1.76 -3.08
CA VAL A 10 -9.80 2.52 -3.08
C VAL A 10 -8.59 1.68 -3.51
N PHE A 11 -8.61 0.36 -3.28
CA PHE A 11 -7.49 -0.53 -3.55
C PHE A 11 -7.87 -1.59 -4.58
N ASP A 12 -7.09 -1.68 -5.66
CA ASP A 12 -7.14 -2.80 -6.59
C ASP A 12 -6.26 -3.94 -6.08
N LEU A 13 -6.88 -4.91 -5.41
CA LEU A 13 -6.18 -6.02 -4.75
C LEU A 13 -5.83 -7.18 -5.70
N ARG A 14 -5.97 -7.01 -7.02
CA ARG A 14 -5.51 -8.02 -8.00
C ARG A 14 -3.97 -8.08 -7.99
N PRO A 15 -3.34 -9.25 -8.15
CA PRO A 15 -1.89 -9.39 -8.05
C PRO A 15 -1.09 -8.42 -8.94
N ALA A 16 -1.50 -8.25 -10.20
CA ALA A 16 -0.83 -7.33 -11.12
C ALA A 16 -0.98 -5.85 -10.72
N ALA A 17 -2.11 -5.48 -10.11
CA ALA A 17 -2.34 -4.13 -9.63
C ALA A 17 -1.53 -3.82 -8.38
N ILE A 18 -1.40 -4.77 -7.44
CA ILE A 18 -0.50 -4.66 -6.28
C ILE A 18 0.94 -4.40 -6.74
N ILE A 19 1.43 -5.18 -7.70
CA ILE A 19 2.78 -5.02 -8.26
C ILE A 19 2.97 -3.62 -8.87
N ARG A 20 1.98 -3.15 -9.64
CA ARG A 20 2.00 -1.84 -10.30
C ARG A 20 1.95 -0.69 -9.27
N ASP A 21 0.98 -0.72 -8.36
CA ASP A 21 0.68 0.40 -7.47
C ASP A 21 1.75 0.56 -6.39
N LEU A 22 2.38 -0.54 -5.98
CA LEU A 22 3.53 -0.54 -5.07
C LEU A 22 4.88 -0.53 -5.81
N ASP A 23 4.90 -0.49 -7.15
CA ASP A 23 6.12 -0.45 -7.95
C ASP A 23 7.16 -1.51 -7.53
N LEU A 24 6.74 -2.78 -7.56
CA LEU A 24 7.48 -3.90 -6.94
C LEU A 24 8.51 -4.58 -7.86
N LEU A 25 8.49 -4.33 -9.17
CA LEU A 25 9.44 -4.94 -10.11
C LEU A 25 10.78 -4.18 -10.13
N ARG A 26 11.39 -4.05 -8.94
CA ARG A 26 12.63 -3.33 -8.69
C ARG A 26 13.51 -4.09 -7.69
N PRO A 27 14.84 -3.89 -7.69
CA PRO A 27 15.75 -4.56 -6.76
C PRO A 27 15.73 -3.91 -5.35
N ILE A 28 14.57 -3.91 -4.68
CA ILE A 28 14.36 -3.21 -3.40
C ILE A 28 14.40 -4.11 -2.15
N TYR A 29 14.42 -5.44 -2.34
CA TYR A 29 14.15 -6.40 -1.26
C TYR A 29 15.31 -6.65 -0.30
N ALA A 30 16.56 -6.32 -0.67
CA ALA A 30 17.71 -6.56 0.20
C ALA A 30 17.60 -5.80 1.53
N GLN A 31 17.02 -4.60 1.52
CA GLN A 31 16.84 -3.78 2.72
C GLN A 31 15.80 -4.33 3.70
N THR A 32 14.88 -5.20 3.24
CA THR A 32 13.85 -5.81 4.09
C THR A 32 14.37 -7.04 4.84
N ALA A 33 15.50 -7.62 4.42
CA ALA A 33 16.04 -8.88 4.95
C ALA A 33 16.57 -8.77 6.39
N ALA A 34 16.74 -7.56 6.91
CA ALA A 34 17.11 -7.28 8.29
C ALA A 34 16.25 -6.14 8.84
N TYR A 35 16.03 -6.17 10.16
CA TYR A 35 15.27 -5.14 10.89
C TYR A 35 13.78 -5.03 10.49
N GLY A 36 13.23 -6.06 9.85
CA GLY A 36 11.81 -6.19 9.51
C GLY A 36 11.40 -5.51 8.21
N HIS A 37 10.26 -5.96 7.70
CA HIS A 37 9.63 -5.50 6.44
C HIS A 37 8.74 -4.26 6.63
N PHE A 38 8.23 -4.03 7.84
CA PHE A 38 7.21 -3.02 8.13
C PHE A 38 7.66 -1.99 9.16
N GLY A 39 7.02 -0.82 9.17
CA GLY A 39 7.24 0.26 10.14
C GLY A 39 8.51 1.06 9.89
N ARG A 40 9.05 1.01 8.67
CA ARG A 40 10.28 1.70 8.25
C ARG A 40 9.98 2.54 7.02
N GLU A 41 9.87 3.86 7.18
CA GLU A 41 9.56 4.81 6.10
C GLU A 41 10.77 5.07 5.18
N LEU A 42 11.25 4.03 4.50
CA LEU A 42 12.32 4.14 3.50
C LEU A 42 11.74 4.44 2.11
N PRO A 43 12.45 5.16 1.22
CA PRO A 43 11.96 5.51 -0.11
C PRO A 43 11.47 4.33 -0.95
N ASP A 44 12.13 3.18 -0.79
CA ASP A 44 11.85 1.94 -1.51
C ASP A 44 10.67 1.14 -0.94
N PHE A 45 10.27 1.40 0.30
CA PHE A 45 9.18 0.67 0.97
C PHE A 45 7.86 1.37 0.66
N THR A 46 7.40 1.20 -0.57
CA THR A 46 6.20 1.85 -1.09
C THR A 46 4.93 1.48 -0.33
N TRP A 47 4.89 0.31 0.33
CA TRP A 47 3.78 -0.14 1.17
C TRP A 47 3.64 0.61 2.50
N GLU A 48 4.67 1.35 2.93
CA GLU A 48 4.60 2.20 4.13
C GLU A 48 3.99 3.58 3.83
N ARG A 49 3.77 3.92 2.56
CA ARG A 49 3.18 5.21 2.16
C ARG A 49 1.73 5.30 2.62
N THR A 50 1.34 6.47 3.10
CA THR A 50 -0.04 6.79 3.52
C THR A 50 -0.78 7.65 2.47
N ASP A 51 -0.39 7.52 1.21
CA ASP A 51 -0.87 8.33 0.08
C ASP A 51 -2.34 8.07 -0.30
N ARG A 52 -2.95 6.98 0.20
CA ARG A 52 -4.37 6.65 -0.02
C ARG A 52 -5.31 7.13 1.11
N VAL A 53 -4.81 7.77 2.16
CA VAL A 53 -5.63 8.21 3.32
C VAL A 53 -6.81 9.10 2.92
N ALA A 54 -6.59 10.07 2.03
CA ALA A 54 -7.65 10.99 1.60
C ALA A 54 -8.77 10.26 0.83
N ALA A 55 -8.40 9.35 -0.07
CA ALA A 55 -9.35 8.53 -0.82
C ALA A 55 -10.14 7.61 0.11
N LEU A 56 -9.48 6.97 1.07
CA LEU A 56 -10.12 6.15 2.10
C LEU A 56 -11.11 6.93 2.95
N LYS A 57 -10.76 8.13 3.45
CA LYS A 57 -11.68 8.98 4.22
C LYS A 57 -12.94 9.30 3.41
N LYS A 58 -12.76 9.70 2.15
CA LYS A 58 -13.86 10.00 1.24
C LYS A 58 -14.77 8.78 1.01
N ALA A 59 -14.21 7.63 0.64
CA ALA A 59 -14.98 6.40 0.38
C ALA A 59 -15.67 5.88 1.65
N ALA A 60 -15.00 6.02 2.80
CA ALA A 60 -15.56 5.70 4.10
C ALA A 60 -16.44 6.83 4.66
N GLY A 61 -16.81 7.86 3.90
CA GLY A 61 -17.69 8.97 4.31
C GLY A 61 -17.32 9.59 5.66
N ALA A 62 -16.04 9.97 5.81
CA ALA A 62 -15.43 10.57 6.99
C ALA A 62 -14.65 11.85 6.64
#